data_AF-A0A832IFJ5-F1
#
_entry.id   AF-A0A832IFJ5-F1
#
_cell.length_a   1.000
_cell.length_b   1.000
_cell.length_c   1.000
_cell.angle_alpha   90.00
_cell.angle_beta   90.00
_cell.angle_gamma   90.00
#
_symmetry.space_group_name_H-M   'P 1'
#
loop_
_entity.id
_entity.type
_entity.pdbx_description
1 polymer ?
#
loop_
_entity_poly.entity_id
_entity_poly.type
_entity_poly.pdbx_seq_one_letter_code
_entity_poly.pdbx_strand_id
1 'polypeptide(L)' 'MIEKGGEVKHAVKQSVDLKKPLTIGVDELLIKAQELFTKHKVDELVVVDNNNKVVGLLDIQDLV' A
#
# COMPACT_ATOMS: atom_id res chain seq x y z
N MET A 1 25.08 -3.15 -42.44
CA MET A 1 24.16 -2.15 -41.88
C MET A 1 23.81 -2.61 -40.48
N ILE A 2 24.43 -2.05 -39.44
CA ILE A 2 24.16 -2.43 -38.04
C ILE A 2 23.12 -1.44 -37.53
N GLU A 3 21.87 -1.87 -37.35
CA GLU A 3 20.89 -1.09 -36.60
C GLU A 3 20.99 -1.45 -35.12
N LYS A 4 21.26 -0.41 -34.34
CA LYS A 4 21.61 -0.43 -32.92
C LYS A 4 20.41 -0.91 -32.10
N GLY A 5 20.71 -1.76 -31.11
CA GLY A 5 19.77 -2.13 -30.06
C GLY A 5 19.20 -0.88 -29.40
N GLY A 6 17.86 -0.81 -29.37
CA GLY A 6 17.14 0.22 -28.63
C GLY A 6 17.42 0.05 -27.15
N GLU A 7 18.05 1.07 -26.56
CA GLU A 7 18.19 1.21 -25.12
C GLU A 7 16.78 1.36 -24.53
N VAL A 8 16.28 0.32 -23.84
CA VAL A 8 15.12 0.43 -22.96
C VAL A 8 15.51 1.32 -21.80
N LYS A 9 15.29 2.63 -21.98
CA LYS A 9 15.39 3.62 -20.92
C LYS A 9 14.44 3.19 -19.82
N HIS A 10 15.00 2.65 -18.74
CA HIS A 10 14.31 2.54 -17.47
C HIS A 10 13.93 3.97 -17.12
N ALA A 11 12.67 4.32 -17.37
CA ALA A 11 12.11 5.58 -16.92
C ALA A 11 12.30 5.57 -15.40
N VAL A 12 13.30 6.34 -14.96
CA VAL A 12 13.52 6.64 -13.56
C VAL A 12 12.16 7.07 -13.05
N LYS A 13 11.58 6.20 -12.20
CA LYS A 13 10.32 6.44 -11.52
C LYS A 13 10.51 7.80 -10.84
N GLN A 14 9.97 8.83 -11.48
CA GLN A 14 10.09 10.20 -11.01
C GLN A 14 9.68 10.16 -9.53
N SER A 15 10.46 10.82 -8.67
CA SER A 15 10.22 10.84 -7.24
C SER A 15 8.91 11.59 -6.98
N VAL A 16 7.81 10.89 -7.15
CA VAL A 16 6.48 11.30 -6.72
C VAL A 16 6.48 11.16 -5.22
N ASP A 17 6.26 12.26 -4.51
CA ASP A 17 6.06 12.26 -3.06
C ASP A 17 4.73 11.60 -2.73
N LEU A 18 4.76 10.26 -2.70
CA LEU A 18 3.64 9.44 -2.27
C LEU A 18 3.60 9.44 -0.75
N LYS A 19 2.44 9.78 -0.19
CA LYS A 19 2.19 9.60 1.24
C LYS A 19 2.34 8.12 1.59
N LYS A 20 2.94 7.84 2.75
CA LYS A 20 3.04 6.47 3.25
C LYS A 20 1.64 5.92 3.49
N PRO A 21 1.36 4.67 3.07
CA PRO A 21 0.08 4.03 3.34
C PRO A 21 -0.11 3.85 4.85
N LEU A 22 -1.36 3.89 5.29
CA LEU A 22 -1.71 3.52 6.65
C LEU A 22 -1.79 2.00 6.74
N THR A 23 -1.16 1.43 7.76
CA THR A 23 -0.99 -0.02 7.90
C THR A 23 -1.62 -0.54 9.18
N ILE A 24 -2.06 -1.79 9.16
CA ILE A 24 -2.54 -2.53 10.34
C ILE A 24 -1.89 -3.92 10.38
N GLY A 25 -1.62 -4.43 11.58
CA GLY A 25 -1.08 -5.78 11.77
C GLY A 25 -2.10 -6.87 11.45
N VAL A 26 -1.64 -8.01 10.92
CA VAL A 26 -2.48 -9.18 10.61
C VAL A 26 -3.30 -9.72 11.78
N ASP A 27 -2.78 -9.58 13.00
CA ASP A 27 -3.37 -10.14 14.23
C ASP A 27 -4.17 -9.08 15.02
N GLU A 28 -4.36 -7.89 14.45
CA GLU A 28 -5.10 -6.80 15.10
C GLU A 28 -6.61 -6.99 15.02
N LEU A 29 -7.32 -6.48 16.02
CA LEU A 29 -8.78 -6.54 16.06
C LEU A 29 -9.40 -5.59 15.03
N LEU A 30 -10.52 -6.01 14.42
CA LEU A 30 -11.26 -5.18 13.47
C LEU A 30 -11.77 -3.85 14.06
N ILE A 31 -12.01 -3.79 15.37
CA ILE A 31 -12.36 -2.53 16.04
C ILE A 31 -11.26 -1.47 15.87
N LYS A 32 -9.99 -1.89 15.90
CA LYS A 32 -8.85 -1.00 15.66
C LYS A 32 -8.81 -0.53 14.20
N ALA A 33 -9.15 -1.41 13.26
CA ALA A 33 -9.29 -1.03 11.85
C ALA A 33 -10.38 0.04 11.68
N GLN A 34 -11.55 -0.15 12.29
CA GLN A 34 -12.65 0.81 12.27
C GLN A 34 -12.24 2.19 12.86
N GLU A 35 -11.49 2.18 13.96
CA GLU A 35 -10.92 3.41 14.53
C GLU A 35 -9.95 4.10 13.56
N LEU A 36 -9.07 3.34 12.90
CA LEU A 36 -8.11 3.89 11.92
C LEU A 36 -8.82 4.50 10.71
N PHE A 37 -9.81 3.80 10.13
CA PHE A 37 -10.63 4.31 9.03
C PHE A 37 -11.29 5.64 9.41
N THR A 38 -11.96 5.68 10.57
CA THR A 38 -12.68 6.88 11.04
C THR A 38 -11.74 8.04 11.35
N LYS A 39 -10.63 7.75 12.06
CA LYS A 39 -9.67 8.77 12.52
C LYS A 39 -8.91 9.39 11.36
N HIS A 40 -8.49 8.59 10.40
CA HIS A 40 -7.65 9.03 9.28
C HIS A 40 -8.45 9.36 8.02
N LYS A 41 -9.77 9.08 8.01
CA LYS A 41 -10.67 9.28 6.85
C LYS A 41 -10.13 8.61 5.60
N VAL A 42 -9.75 7.34 5.75
CA VAL A 42 -9.29 6.47 4.67
C VAL A 42 -10.27 5.31 4.53
N ASP A 43 -10.36 4.75 3.32
CA ASP A 43 -11.25 3.63 3.01
C ASP A 43 -10.50 2.29 2.99
N GLU A 44 -9.18 2.34 2.83
CA GLU A 44 -8.31 1.16 2.71
C GLU A 44 -7.16 1.20 3.74
N LEU A 45 -6.83 0.03 4.28
CA LEU A 45 -5.65 -0.21 5.12
C LEU A 45 -4.78 -1.30 4.52
N VAL A 46 -3.46 -1.07 4.51
CA VAL A 46 -2.49 -2.10 4.12
C VAL A 46 -2.24 -3.03 5.29
N VAL A 47 -2.45 -4.33 5.09
CA VAL A 47 -2.22 -5.33 6.14
C VAL A 47 -0.77 -5.80 6.08
N VAL A 48 -0.08 -5.74 7.23
CA VAL A 48 1.33 -6.13 7.37
C VAL A 48 1.53 -7.21 8.41
N ASP A 49 2.52 -8.07 8.21
CA ASP A 49 2.95 -9.05 9.21
C ASP A 49 3.87 -8.42 10.28
N ASN A 50 4.32 -9.25 11.23
CA ASN A 50 5.21 -8.83 12.32
C ASN A 50 6.59 -8.35 11.86
N ASN A 51 6.98 -8.62 10.61
CA ASN A 51 8.22 -8.14 10.00
C ASN A 51 7.99 -6.88 9.14
N ASN A 52 6.81 -6.25 9.24
CA ASN A 52 6.35 -5.14 8.39
C ASN A 52 6.28 -5.49 6.90
N LYS A 53 6.17 -6.77 6.55
CA LYS A 53 5.95 -7.18 5.16
C LYS A 53 4.47 -7.05 4.83
N VAL A 54 4.16 -6.47 3.68
CA VAL A 54 2.78 -6.39 3.17
C VAL A 54 2.29 -7.80 2.84
N VAL A 55 1.11 -8.14 3.36
CA VAL A 55 0.47 -9.44 3.16
C VAL A 55 -0.98 -9.32 2.69
N GLY A 56 -1.58 -8.13 2.73
CA GLY A 56 -2.95 -7.94 2.26
C GLY A 56 -3.41 -6.48 2.26
N LEU A 57 -4.71 -6.33 2.02
CA LEU A 57 -5.44 -5.07 2.00
C LEU A 57 -6.79 -5.30 2.72
N LEU A 58 -7.28 -4.29 3.42
CA LEU A 58 -8.58 -4.29 4.06
C LEU A 58 -9.36 -3.06 3.60
N ASP A 59 -10.56 -3.25 3.06
CA ASP A 59 -11.50 -2.19 2.68
C ASP A 59 -12.55 -2.05 3.80
N ILE A 60 -12.93 -0.81 4.13
CA ILE A 60 -14.01 -0.54 5.08
C ILE A 60 -15.33 -1.23 4.66
N GLN A 61 -15.58 -1.40 3.36
CA GLN A 61 -16.76 -2.08 2.80
C GLN A 61 -16.84 -3.56 3.16
N ASP A 62 -15.72 -4.21 3.49
CA ASP A 62 -15.73 -5.60 3.96
C ASP A 62 -16.24 -5.73 5.41
N LEU A 63 -16.26 -4.61 6.17
CA LEU A 63 -16.66 -4.57 7.57
C LEU A 63 -18.12 -4.14 7.80
N VAL A 64 -18.74 -3.44 6.84
CA VAL A 64 -20.07 -2.80 7.00
C VAL A 64 -21.15 -3.38 6.09
#